data_AF-A0A535QGN7-F1
#
_entry.id   AF-A0A535QGN7-F1
#
_cell.length_a   1.000
_cell.length_b   1.000
_cell.length_c   1.000
_cell.angle_alpha   90.00
_cell.angle_beta   90.00
_cell.angle_gamma   90.00
#
_symmetry.space_group_name_H-M   'P 1'
#
loop_
_entity.id
_entity.type
_entity.pdbx_description
1 polymer ?
#
loop_
_entity_poly.entity_id
_entity_poly.type
_entity_poly.pdbx_seq_one_letter_code
_entity_poly.pdbx_strand_id
1 'polypeptide(L)' 'MTWRARVFLGTAFIVLLAGTVMVFEAFDRQSNSNSDTIRPFLITMVPVWAVAIAGALAIVRPRSK' A
#
# COMPACT_ATOMS: atom_id res chain seq x y z
N MET A 1 -17.72 -13.25 0.90
CA MET A 1 -16.66 -12.84 -0.04
C MET A 1 -16.37 -13.99 -0.99
N THR A 2 -16.37 -13.76 -2.30
CA THR A 2 -16.09 -14.81 -3.30
C THR A 2 -14.59 -15.13 -3.36
N TRP A 3 -14.21 -16.33 -3.79
CA TRP A 3 -12.80 -16.72 -3.99
C TRP A 3 -12.06 -15.76 -4.93
N ARG A 4 -12.73 -15.34 -6.01
CA ARG A 4 -12.21 -14.37 -6.98
C ARG A 4 -11.83 -13.05 -6.30
N ALA A 5 -12.70 -12.52 -5.44
CA ALA A 5 -12.42 -11.29 -4.71
C ALA A 5 -11.20 -11.42 -3.78
N ARG A 6 -11.00 -12.58 -3.15
CA ARG A 6 -9.80 -12.84 -2.32
C ARG A 6 -8.53 -12.87 -3.17
N VAL A 7 -8.55 -13.55 -4.31
CA VAL A 7 -7.43 -13.58 -5.26
C VAL A 7 -7.08 -12.17 -5.73
N PHE A 8 -8.08 -11.40 -6.20
CA PHE A 8 -7.87 -10.01 -6.62
C PHE A 8 -7.30 -9.14 -5.50
N LEU A 9 -7.85 -9.25 -4.28
CA LEU A 9 -7.34 -8.49 -3.14
C LEU A 9 -5.87 -8.83 -2.87
N GLY A 10 -5.52 -10.13 -2.84
CA GLY A 10 -4.15 -10.59 -2.64
C GLY A 10 -3.21 -10.06 -3.72
N THR A 11 -3.58 -10.17 -5.00
CA THR A 11 -2.79 -9.64 -6.11
C THR A 11 -2.61 -8.13 -6.00
N ALA A 12 -3.66 -7.38 -5.65
CA ALA A 12 -3.57 -5.94 -5.47
C ALA A 12 -2.59 -5.55 -4.34
N PHE A 13 -2.60 -6.27 -3.21
CA PHE A 13 -1.63 -6.05 -2.13
C PHE A 13 -0.20 -6.39 -2.53
N ILE A 14 0.02 -7.45 -3.32
CA ILE A 14 1.35 -7.78 -3.85
C ILE A 14 1.87 -6.65 -4.73
N VAL A 15 1.04 -6.13 -5.64
CA VAL A 15 1.40 -4.99 -6.50
C VAL A 15 1.69 -3.74 -5.66
N LEU A 16 0.88 -3.47 -4.63
CA LEU A 16 1.09 -2.35 -3.72
C LEU A 16 2.43 -2.47 -2.96
N LEU A 17 2.80 -3.66 -2.50
CA LEU A 17 4.09 -3.91 -1.86
C LEU A 17 5.25 -3.69 -2.83
N ALA A 18 5.17 -4.25 -4.04
CA ALA A 18 6.19 -4.04 -5.06
C ALA A 18 6.37 -2.56 -5.40
N GLY A 19 5.26 -1.83 -5.57
CA GLY A 19 5.26 -0.38 -5.77
C GLY A 19 5.88 0.38 -4.59
N THR A 20 5.55 -0.02 -3.36
CA THR A 20 6.11 0.57 -2.14
C THR A 20 7.64 0.44 -2.12
N VAL A 21 8.19 -0.73 -2.48
CA VAL A 21 9.65 -0.94 -2.56
C VAL A 21 10.27 -0.08 -3.66
N MET A 22 9.68 -0.04 -4.85
CA MET A 22 10.18 0.79 -5.94
C MET A 22 10.20 2.29 -5.59
N VAL A 23 9.18 2.78 -4.88
CA VAL A 23 9.14 4.17 -4.41
C VAL A 23 10.20 4.43 -3.34
N PHE A 24 10.42 3.49 -2.42
CA PHE A 24 11.48 3.58 -1.43
C PHE A 24 12.84 3.70 -2.12
N GLU A 25 13.15 2.80 -3.05
CA GLU A 25 14.41 2.85 -3.82
C GLU A 25 14.57 4.16 -4.60
N ALA A 26 13.48 4.69 -5.16
CA ALA A 26 13.52 5.96 -5.89
C ALA A 26 13.95 7.13 -5.00
N PHE A 27 13.44 7.18 -3.76
CA PHE A 27 13.87 8.20 -2.79
C PHE A 27 15.27 7.94 -2.24
N ASP A 28 15.62 6.68 -2.01
CA ASP A 28 16.91 6.31 -1.42
C ASP A 28 18.10 6.61 -2.35
N ARG A 29 17.93 6.42 -3.67
CA ARG A 29 18.98 6.67 -4.68
C ARG A 29 19.47 8.12 -4.74
N GLN A 30 18.70 9.09 -4.22
CA GLN A 30 19.04 10.52 -4.24
C GLN A 30 19.27 11.09 -2.84
N SER A 31 19.35 10.22 -1.83
CA SER A 31 19.40 10.59 -0.42
C SER A 31 20.83 10.77 0.10
N ASN A 32 21.06 11.77 0.95
CA ASN A 32 22.32 11.96 1.68
C ASN A 32 22.20 11.56 3.17
N SER A 33 21.01 11.14 3.62
CA SER A 33 20.71 10.77 5.00
C SER A 33 19.42 9.95 5.09
N ASN A 34 19.33 9.01 6.04
CA ASN A 34 18.11 8.21 6.23
C ASN A 34 16.84 9.05 6.42
N SER A 35 16.97 10.25 7.02
CA SER A 35 15.84 11.17 7.17
C SER A 35 15.30 11.69 5.83
N ASP A 36 16.18 11.88 4.84
CA ASP A 36 15.83 12.37 3.51
C ASP A 36 15.11 11.29 2.69
N THR A 37 15.33 10.00 2.98
CA THR A 37 14.56 8.89 2.40
C THR A 37 13.23 8.70 3.13
N ILE A 38 13.26 8.56 4.46
CA ILE A 38 12.11 8.12 5.26
C ILE A 38 10.99 9.15 5.27
N ARG A 39 11.32 10.44 5.40
CA ARG A 39 10.31 11.50 5.52
C ARG A 39 9.40 11.60 4.28
N PRO A 40 9.92 11.78 3.04
CA PRO A 40 9.06 11.82 1.85
C PRO A 40 8.41 10.47 1.55
N PHE A 41 9.08 9.36 1.86
CA PHE A 41 8.51 8.02 1.70
C PHE A 41 7.25 7.84 2.56
N LEU A 42 7.30 8.17 3.86
CA LEU A 42 6.14 8.04 4.74
C LEU A 42 5.01 8.98 4.34
N ILE A 43 5.33 10.23 3.97
CA ILE A 43 4.33 11.21 3.53
C ILE A 43 3.57 10.71 2.29
N THR A 44 4.23 9.97 1.39
CA THR A 44 3.61 9.47 0.16
C THR A 44 2.92 8.11 0.36
N MET A 45 3.54 7.17 1.07
CA MET A 45 3.02 5.81 1.19
C MET A 45 1.94 5.65 2.25
N VAL A 46 2.01 6.38 3.38
CA VAL A 46 1.02 6.23 4.46
C VAL A 46 -0.41 6.54 3.96
N PRO A 47 -0.67 7.63 3.20
CA PRO A 47 -2.00 7.88 2.63
C PRO A 47 -2.46 6.77 1.67
N VAL A 48 -1.55 6.25 0.83
CA VAL A 48 -1.87 5.18 -0.13
C VAL A 48 -2.30 3.91 0.61
N TRP A 49 -1.57 3.52 1.66
CA TRP A 49 -1.92 2.36 2.48
C TRP A 49 -3.22 2.57 3.25
N ALA A 50 -3.48 3.78 3.75
CA ALA A 50 -4.75 4.09 4.43
C ALA A 50 -5.95 3.85 3.49
N VAL A 51 -5.86 4.32 2.25
CA VAL A 51 -6.92 4.11 1.23
C VAL A 51 -7.05 2.63 0.86
N ALA A 52 -5.93 1.94 0.63
CA ALA A 52 -5.94 0.52 0.28
C ALA A 52 -6.59 -0.34 1.38
N ILE A 53 -6.26 -0.09 2.65
CA ILE A 53 -6.84 -0.78 3.79
C ILE A 53 -8.33 -0.45 3.93
N ALA A 54 -8.72 0.83 3.81
CA ALA A 54 -10.13 1.22 3.88
C ALA A 54 -10.97 0.53 2.78
N GLY A 55 -10.46 0.49 1.55
CA GLY A 55 -11.07 -0.23 0.43
C GLY A 55 -11.17 -1.73 0.69
N ALA A 56 -10.10 -2.36 1.17
CA ALA A 56 -10.11 -3.77 1.53
C ALA A 56 -11.14 -4.09 2.62
N LEU A 57 -11.22 -3.26 3.68
CA LEU A 57 -12.21 -3.40 4.73
C LEU A 57 -13.63 -3.26 4.18
N ALA A 58 -13.88 -2.33 3.26
CA ALA A 58 -15.20 -2.16 2.63
C ALA A 58 -15.62 -3.41 1.83
N ILE A 59 -14.68 -4.10 1.18
CA ILE A 59 -14.95 -5.32 0.41
C ILE A 59 -15.16 -6.53 1.34
N VAL A 60 -14.41 -6.60 2.44
CA VAL A 60 -14.44 -7.75 3.38
C VAL A 60 -15.60 -7.66 4.36
N ARG A 61 -16.05 -6.45 4.72
CA ARG A 61 -17.12 -6.24 5.71
C ARG A 61 -18.38 -7.03 5.33
N PRO A 62 -18.89 -7.88 6.23
CA PRO A 62 -20.20 -8.48 6.06
C PRO A 62 -21.24 -7.37 5.96
N ARG A 63 -22.19 -7.50 5.03
CA ARG A 63 -23.35 -6.62 4.99
C ARG A 63 -24.19 -6.95 6.24
N SER A 64 -24.06 -6.15 7.31
CA SER A 64 -25.01 -6.24 8.42
C SER A 64 -26.40 -5.96 7.85
N LYS A 65 -27.36 -6.85 8.15
CA LYS A 65 -28.77 -6.58 7.92
C LYS A 65 -29.22 -5.42 8.81
#